data_AF-A0A194S9S3-F1
#
_entry.id   AF-A0A194S9S3-F1
#
_cell.length_a   1.000
_cell.length_b   1.000
_cell.length_c   1.000
_cell.angle_alpha   90.00
_cell.angle_beta   90.00
_cell.angle_gamma   90.00
#
_symmetry.space_group_name_H-M   'P 1'
#
loop_
_entity.id
_entity.type
_entity.pdbx_description
1 polymer ?
#
loop_
_entity_poly.entity_id
_entity_poly.type
_entity_poly.pdbx_seq_one_letter_code
_entity_poly.pdbx_strand_id
1 'polypeptide(L)'
;MPFLWPSHKVLCGRDPDMFYLPDLSTADVARLESFKNEFFADYDETFADFVSTHLGLPWPAFLVTHTAIDPDADDSTPALLGCRNLNLVLARKHLYQVARARDPSLRIVDLPIWDPFSDVAEGYVDRCVSLQADEAAPRWDPADPWRALNAVLRQDLVRHTLFLKQRECQPDISQKEVGRLSILSFERAAVEARRAPVPQVAKDEIVGAFEECVENSIVITQSFGVP
;
A
#
# COMPACT_ATOMS: atom_id res chain seq x y z
N MET A 1 -14.64 9.52 15.06
CA MET A 1 -14.02 8.72 13.98
C MET A 1 -13.16 7.57 14.54
N PRO A 2 -13.72 6.61 15.30
CA PRO A 2 -12.93 5.49 15.82
C PRO A 2 -12.45 4.52 14.74
N PHE A 3 -13.12 4.45 13.59
CA PHE A 3 -12.83 3.47 12.54
C PHE A 3 -11.60 3.78 11.68
N LEU A 4 -11.19 5.04 11.55
CA LEU A 4 -9.94 5.42 10.85
C LEU A 4 -8.71 5.24 11.74
N TRP A 5 -8.91 5.08 13.06
CA TRP A 5 -7.82 5.05 14.03
C TRP A 5 -6.77 3.96 13.77
N PRO A 6 -7.13 2.70 13.39
CA PRO A 6 -6.13 1.68 13.10
C PRO A 6 -5.16 2.06 11.98
N SER A 7 -5.65 2.77 10.97
CA SER A 7 -4.84 3.27 9.84
C SER A 7 -4.08 4.54 10.23
N HIS A 8 -4.73 5.45 10.94
CA HIS A 8 -4.17 6.75 11.31
C HIS A 8 -3.08 6.66 12.37
N LYS A 9 -3.24 5.78 13.38
CA LYS A 9 -2.30 5.63 14.50
C LYS A 9 -0.87 5.35 14.04
N VAL A 10 -0.71 4.61 12.95
CA VAL A 10 0.61 4.27 12.37
C VAL A 10 1.34 5.52 11.85
N LEU A 11 0.61 6.57 11.49
CA LEU A 11 1.16 7.81 10.93
C LEU A 11 1.27 8.92 11.99
N CYS A 12 0.65 8.76 13.16
CA CYS A 12 0.68 9.76 14.23
C CYS A 12 2.07 9.81 14.89
N GLY A 13 2.57 11.02 15.12
CA GLY A 13 3.82 11.24 15.87
C GLY A 13 5.11 10.99 15.07
N ARG A 14 5.01 10.67 13.78
CA ARG A 14 6.14 10.43 12.86
C ARG A 14 6.38 11.62 11.92
N ASP A 15 7.48 11.58 11.17
CA ASP A 15 7.78 12.56 10.11
C ASP A 15 6.57 12.75 9.19
N PRO A 16 5.98 13.95 9.10
CA PRO A 16 4.80 14.18 8.27
C PRO A 16 5.09 14.04 6.77
N ASP A 17 6.36 14.15 6.34
CA ASP A 17 6.77 14.11 4.93
C ASP A 17 7.04 12.70 4.42
N MET A 18 6.99 11.70 5.31
CA MET A 18 7.19 10.31 4.96
C MET A 18 5.94 9.47 5.24
N PHE A 19 5.65 8.55 4.33
CA PHE A 19 4.67 7.51 4.59
C PHE A 19 5.31 6.39 5.41
N TYR A 20 4.58 5.81 6.36
CA TYR A 20 5.09 4.69 7.17
C TYR A 20 4.11 3.53 7.17
N LEU A 21 4.61 2.35 6.85
CA LEU A 21 3.88 1.09 7.05
C LEU A 21 4.05 0.59 8.49
N PRO A 22 3.03 -0.05 9.07
CA PRO A 22 3.16 -0.70 10.37
C PRO A 22 4.07 -1.91 10.28
N ASP A 23 4.76 -2.23 11.38
CA ASP A 23 5.50 -3.48 11.50
C ASP A 23 4.61 -4.69 11.26
N LEU A 24 5.24 -5.80 10.88
CA LEU A 24 4.59 -7.10 10.88
C LEU A 24 4.35 -7.52 12.33
N SER A 25 3.14 -8.00 12.62
CA SER A 25 2.88 -8.62 13.93
C SER A 25 3.66 -9.93 14.06
N THR A 26 3.84 -10.44 15.28
CA THR A 26 4.45 -11.77 15.50
C THR A 26 3.74 -12.87 14.72
N ALA A 27 2.41 -12.77 14.57
CA ALA A 27 1.63 -13.70 13.76
C ALA A 27 1.92 -13.55 12.26
N ASP A 28 2.12 -12.32 11.77
CA ASP A 28 2.50 -12.07 10.37
C ASP A 28 3.89 -12.63 10.08
N VAL A 29 4.86 -12.42 10.98
CA VAL A 29 6.22 -12.97 10.85
C VAL A 29 6.19 -14.51 10.82
N ALA A 30 5.44 -15.14 11.72
CA ALA A 30 5.29 -16.60 11.74
C ALA A 30 4.64 -17.14 10.46
N ARG A 31 3.63 -16.44 9.93
CA ARG A 31 3.02 -16.78 8.64
C ARG A 31 4.01 -16.64 7.50
N LEU A 32 4.75 -15.53 7.46
CA LEU A 32 5.73 -15.23 6.43
C LEU A 32 6.84 -16.30 6.41
N GLU A 33 7.33 -16.70 7.58
CA GLU A 33 8.27 -17.81 7.73
C GLU A 33 7.72 -19.12 7.15
N SER A 34 6.44 -19.41 7.40
CA SER A 34 5.80 -20.63 6.88
C SER A 34 5.50 -20.58 5.38
N PHE A 35 5.37 -19.39 4.80
CA PHE A 35 4.98 -19.18 3.40
C PHE A 35 6.14 -18.73 2.51
N LYS A 36 7.37 -18.61 3.04
CA LYS A 36 8.51 -18.09 2.28
C LYS A 36 8.85 -18.90 1.01
N ASN A 37 8.57 -20.19 1.01
CA ASN A 37 8.79 -21.07 -0.14
C ASN A 37 7.56 -21.20 -1.05
N GLU A 38 6.47 -20.48 -0.75
CA GLU A 38 5.33 -20.37 -1.64
C GLU A 38 5.66 -19.42 -2.79
N PHE A 39 4.98 -19.63 -3.91
CA PHE A 39 5.17 -18.88 -5.13
C PHE A 39 4.69 -17.43 -4.97
N PHE A 40 5.52 -16.49 -5.40
CA PHE A 40 5.25 -15.06 -5.40
C PHE A 40 4.86 -14.63 -6.82
N ALA A 41 3.56 -14.47 -7.04
CA ALA A 41 2.96 -14.55 -8.37
C ALA A 41 3.49 -13.53 -9.39
N ASP A 42 3.87 -12.33 -8.94
CA ASP A 42 4.29 -11.25 -9.83
C ASP A 42 5.74 -11.39 -10.31
N TYR A 43 6.52 -12.25 -9.66
CA TYR A 43 7.96 -12.42 -9.92
C TYR A 43 8.33 -13.81 -10.44
N ASP A 44 7.35 -14.71 -10.58
CA ASP A 44 7.53 -16.07 -11.12
C ASP A 44 8.58 -16.91 -10.36
N GLU A 45 8.71 -16.71 -9.05
CA GLU A 45 9.66 -17.42 -8.17
C GLU A 45 9.11 -17.61 -6.74
N THR A 46 9.84 -18.29 -5.86
CA THR A 46 9.44 -18.33 -4.43
C THR A 46 9.76 -17.01 -3.73
N PHE A 47 9.02 -16.65 -2.70
CA PHE A 47 9.29 -15.39 -1.99
C PHE A 47 10.69 -15.35 -1.35
N ALA A 48 11.20 -16.49 -0.88
CA ALA A 48 12.56 -16.61 -0.36
C ALA A 48 13.63 -16.38 -1.45
N ASP A 49 13.41 -16.95 -2.65
CA ASP A 49 14.30 -16.72 -3.80
C ASP A 49 14.25 -15.25 -4.24
N PHE A 50 13.05 -14.64 -4.27
CA PHE A 50 12.87 -13.24 -4.59
C PHE A 50 13.65 -12.33 -3.62
N VAL A 51 13.51 -12.56 -2.32
CA VAL A 51 14.25 -11.81 -1.28
C VAL A 51 15.76 -11.95 -1.48
N SER A 52 16.24 -13.16 -1.80
CA SER A 52 17.66 -13.39 -2.03
C SER A 52 18.16 -12.74 -3.33
N THR A 53 17.42 -12.85 -4.41
CA THR A 53 17.84 -12.46 -5.76
C THR A 53 17.64 -10.97 -6.02
N HIS A 54 16.46 -10.44 -5.66
CA HIS A 54 16.06 -9.07 -5.97
C HIS A 54 16.38 -8.09 -4.85
N LEU A 55 16.31 -8.51 -3.59
CA LEU A 55 16.67 -7.65 -2.45
C LEU A 55 18.11 -7.85 -1.99
N GLY A 56 18.77 -8.93 -2.42
CA GLY A 56 20.15 -9.24 -2.04
C GLY A 56 20.32 -9.56 -0.55
N LEU A 57 19.24 -9.98 0.12
CA LEU A 57 19.22 -10.21 1.57
C LEU A 57 19.11 -11.70 1.88
N PRO A 58 19.93 -12.24 2.81
CA PRO A 58 19.64 -13.53 3.42
C PRO A 58 18.31 -13.48 4.17
N TRP A 59 17.53 -14.55 4.12
CA TRP A 59 16.22 -14.62 4.76
C TRP A 59 16.19 -14.17 6.25
N PRO A 60 17.14 -14.59 7.12
CA PRO A 60 17.17 -14.10 8.50
C PRO A 60 17.39 -12.58 8.60
N ALA A 61 18.19 -11.99 7.71
CA ALA A 61 18.41 -10.55 7.68
C ALA A 61 17.17 -9.80 7.21
N PHE A 62 16.46 -10.35 6.21
CA PHE A 62 15.18 -9.81 5.76
C PHE A 62 14.17 -9.75 6.91
N LEU A 63 13.98 -10.85 7.66
CA LEU A 63 13.09 -10.87 8.82
C LEU A 63 13.45 -9.80 9.88
N VAL A 64 14.74 -9.67 10.21
CA VAL A 64 15.23 -8.66 11.16
C VAL A 64 14.92 -7.24 10.68
N THR A 65 15.01 -6.99 9.38
CA THR A 65 14.76 -5.66 8.78
C THR A 65 13.31 -5.17 9.03
N HIS A 66 12.34 -6.08 9.20
CA HIS A 66 10.94 -5.71 9.49
C HIS A 66 10.62 -5.57 10.98
N THR A 67 11.47 -6.08 11.87
CA THR A 67 11.23 -6.11 13.31
C THR A 67 12.19 -5.22 14.11
N ALA A 68 13.34 -4.85 13.53
CA ALA A 68 14.43 -4.18 14.23
C ALA A 68 14.66 -2.73 13.79
N ILE A 69 14.13 -2.29 12.64
CA ILE A 69 14.19 -0.87 12.28
C ILE A 69 13.10 -0.15 13.05
N ASP A 70 13.48 0.41 14.19
CA ASP A 70 12.67 1.39 14.91
C ASP A 70 12.64 2.69 14.09
N PRO A 71 11.49 3.06 13.50
CA PRO A 71 11.40 4.25 12.68
C PRO A 71 11.66 5.55 13.45
N ASP A 72 11.63 5.50 14.79
CA ASP A 72 11.84 6.63 15.68
C ASP A 72 13.28 6.66 16.26
N ALA A 73 14.16 5.72 15.86
CA ALA A 73 15.56 5.71 16.29
C ALA A 73 16.38 6.88 15.68
N ASP A 74 17.33 7.40 16.45
CA ASP A 74 18.19 8.54 16.06
C ASP A 74 19.03 8.29 14.79
N ASP A 75 19.28 7.03 14.43
CA ASP A 75 20.04 6.62 13.25
C ASP A 75 19.16 6.26 12.03
N SER A 76 17.83 6.40 12.13
CA SER A 76 16.92 6.18 11.01
C SER A 76 17.09 7.24 9.93
N THR A 77 17.72 6.84 8.82
CA THR A 77 17.82 7.68 7.61
C THR A 77 16.61 7.49 6.70
N PRO A 78 16.25 8.49 5.87
CA PRO A 78 15.17 8.36 4.90
C PRO A 78 15.30 7.12 4.01
N ALA A 79 16.51 6.85 3.51
CA ALA A 79 16.81 5.69 2.67
C ALA A 79 16.49 4.37 3.38
N LEU A 80 16.92 4.23 4.65
CA LEU A 80 16.62 3.05 5.47
C LEU A 80 15.11 2.87 5.68
N LEU A 81 14.39 3.95 5.95
CA LEU A 81 12.94 3.92 6.11
C LEU A 81 12.20 3.59 4.79
N GLY A 82 12.73 4.04 3.65
CA GLY A 82 12.22 3.69 2.32
C GLY A 82 12.38 2.20 2.02
N CYS A 83 13.58 1.67 2.25
CA CYS A 83 13.85 0.23 2.17
C CYS A 83 12.96 -0.58 3.11
N ARG A 84 12.76 -0.11 4.36
CA ARG A 84 11.85 -0.74 5.32
C ARG A 84 10.43 -0.81 4.77
N ASN A 85 9.90 0.28 4.24
CA ASN A 85 8.55 0.28 3.66
C ASN A 85 8.45 -0.64 2.44
N LEU A 86 9.43 -0.64 1.54
CA LEU A 86 9.46 -1.54 0.39
C LEU A 86 9.45 -3.01 0.84
N ASN A 87 10.27 -3.37 1.81
CA ASN A 87 10.30 -4.72 2.31
C ASN A 87 8.94 -5.09 2.97
N LEU A 88 8.36 -4.20 3.79
CA LEU A 88 7.07 -4.42 4.42
C LEU A 88 5.92 -4.57 3.42
N VAL A 89 5.92 -3.76 2.36
CA VAL A 89 4.87 -3.80 1.34
C VAL A 89 4.91 -5.13 0.59
N LEU A 90 6.12 -5.59 0.20
CA LEU A 90 6.33 -6.86 -0.48
C LEU A 90 5.95 -8.06 0.41
N ALA A 91 6.35 -8.03 1.69
CA ALA A 91 5.98 -9.08 2.65
C ALA A 91 4.45 -9.19 2.83
N ARG A 92 3.74 -8.07 2.97
CA ARG A 92 2.28 -8.05 3.09
C ARG A 92 1.58 -8.46 1.81
N LYS A 93 2.09 -8.04 0.66
CA LYS A 93 1.61 -8.45 -0.66
C LYS A 93 1.72 -9.98 -0.83
N HIS A 94 2.85 -10.57 -0.46
CA HIS A 94 3.02 -12.03 -0.47
C HIS A 94 2.04 -12.74 0.46
N LEU A 95 1.90 -12.28 1.71
CA LEU A 95 0.92 -12.83 2.67
C LEU A 95 -0.51 -12.77 2.12
N TYR A 96 -0.88 -11.66 1.47
CA TYR A 96 -2.18 -11.48 0.82
C TYR A 96 -2.38 -12.48 -0.33
N GLN A 97 -1.41 -12.58 -1.24
CA GLN A 97 -1.48 -13.48 -2.40
C GLN A 97 -1.62 -14.94 -1.97
N VAL A 98 -0.79 -15.40 -1.01
CA VAL A 98 -0.88 -16.77 -0.50
C VAL A 98 -2.20 -17.03 0.22
N ALA A 99 -2.70 -16.08 1.02
CA ALA A 99 -3.98 -16.23 1.69
C ALA A 99 -5.14 -16.39 0.68
N ARG A 100 -5.15 -15.59 -0.39
CA ARG A 100 -6.14 -15.66 -1.47
C ARG A 100 -6.02 -16.93 -2.31
N ALA A 101 -4.80 -17.40 -2.56
CA ALA A 101 -4.57 -18.65 -3.28
C ALA A 101 -5.07 -19.87 -2.49
N ARG A 102 -4.84 -19.88 -1.17
CA ARG A 102 -5.27 -20.98 -0.28
C ARG A 102 -6.76 -20.95 0.02
N ASP A 103 -7.37 -19.77 0.10
CA ASP A 103 -8.80 -19.60 0.27
C ASP A 103 -9.34 -18.56 -0.72
N PRO A 104 -9.79 -19.01 -1.90
CA PRO A 104 -10.40 -18.12 -2.90
C PRO A 104 -11.66 -17.40 -2.40
N SER A 105 -12.34 -17.96 -1.38
CA SER A 105 -13.54 -17.39 -0.78
C SER A 105 -13.25 -16.28 0.24
N LEU A 106 -11.98 -16.15 0.66
CA LEU A 106 -11.53 -15.14 1.61
C LEU A 106 -11.89 -13.74 1.11
N ARG A 107 -12.75 -13.04 1.84
CA ARG A 107 -13.17 -11.70 1.44
C ARG A 107 -12.10 -10.70 1.88
N ILE A 108 -11.92 -9.65 1.10
CA ILE A 108 -10.98 -8.57 1.40
C ILE A 108 -11.21 -7.90 2.77
N VAL A 109 -12.41 -8.01 3.32
CA VAL A 109 -12.82 -7.44 4.62
C VAL A 109 -12.43 -8.30 5.81
N ASP A 110 -12.12 -9.56 5.55
CA ASP A 110 -11.66 -10.50 6.58
C ASP A 110 -10.13 -10.40 6.75
N LEU A 111 -9.47 -9.55 5.96
CA LEU A 111 -8.04 -9.31 5.97
C LEU A 111 -7.68 -8.00 6.71
N PRO A 112 -6.51 -7.93 7.36
CA PRO A 112 -5.97 -6.67 7.87
C PRO A 112 -5.87 -5.63 6.75
N ILE A 113 -6.35 -4.40 6.98
CA ILE A 113 -6.37 -3.29 5.99
C ILE A 113 -5.06 -3.09 5.23
N TRP A 114 -3.94 -3.29 5.92
CA TRP A 114 -2.60 -3.09 5.39
C TRP A 114 -2.21 -4.12 4.34
N ASP A 115 -2.82 -5.30 4.33
CA ASP A 115 -2.51 -6.37 3.39
C ASP A 115 -2.99 -6.03 1.96
N PRO A 116 -4.30 -5.76 1.71
CA PRO A 116 -4.76 -5.33 0.39
C PRO A 116 -4.29 -3.91 0.03
N PHE A 117 -4.02 -3.04 1.00
CA PHE A 117 -3.41 -1.73 0.72
C PHE A 117 -1.98 -1.86 0.20
N SER A 118 -1.23 -2.86 0.65
CA SER A 118 0.16 -3.05 0.22
C SER A 118 0.28 -3.34 -1.27
N ASP A 119 -0.64 -4.15 -1.82
CA ASP A 119 -0.71 -4.42 -3.26
C ASP A 119 -0.84 -3.13 -4.08
N VAL A 120 -1.72 -2.22 -3.64
CA VAL A 120 -1.95 -0.94 -4.33
C VAL A 120 -0.77 0.03 -4.13
N ALA A 121 -0.24 0.12 -2.90
CA ALA A 121 0.88 0.99 -2.58
C ALA A 121 2.15 0.60 -3.36
N GLU A 122 2.44 -0.71 -3.47
CA GLU A 122 3.55 -1.21 -4.28
C GLU A 122 3.36 -0.86 -5.75
N GLY A 123 2.17 -1.02 -6.31
CA GLY A 123 1.91 -0.63 -7.70
C GLY A 123 2.10 0.87 -7.98
N TYR A 124 1.89 1.77 -7.01
CA TYR A 124 2.22 3.19 -7.19
C TYR A 124 3.73 3.46 -7.12
N VAL A 125 4.41 2.83 -6.17
CA VAL A 125 5.86 2.95 -6.00
C VAL A 125 6.58 2.38 -7.21
N ASP A 126 6.16 1.22 -7.70
CA ASP A 126 6.75 0.56 -8.86
C ASP A 126 6.61 1.39 -10.13
N ARG A 127 5.46 2.04 -10.38
CA ARG A 127 5.32 3.00 -11.49
C ARG A 127 6.32 4.15 -11.40
N CYS A 128 6.62 4.65 -10.19
CA CYS A 128 7.63 5.69 -10.02
C CYS A 128 9.06 5.18 -10.29
N VAL A 129 9.35 3.91 -10.00
CA VAL A 129 10.70 3.31 -10.09
C VAL A 129 10.97 2.71 -11.48
N SER A 130 10.02 1.95 -12.05
CA SER A 130 10.14 1.26 -13.35
C SER A 130 10.32 2.21 -14.53
N LEU A 131 9.63 3.36 -14.50
CA LEU A 131 9.74 4.41 -15.52
C LEU A 131 11.08 5.16 -15.52
N GLN A 132 12.02 4.77 -14.66
CA GLN A 132 13.41 5.27 -14.67
C GLN A 132 14.39 4.39 -15.46
N ALA A 133 13.98 3.18 -15.85
CA ALA A 133 14.84 2.28 -16.61
C ALA A 133 15.18 2.84 -18.01
N ASP A 134 14.35 3.75 -18.53
CA ASP A 134 14.57 4.49 -19.78
C ASP A 134 15.13 5.91 -19.50
N GLU A 135 16.46 6.00 -19.57
CA GLU A 135 17.32 7.16 -19.88
C GLU A 135 17.20 8.49 -19.07
N ALA A 136 18.33 8.87 -18.46
CA ALA A 136 18.74 10.22 -18.01
C ALA A 136 18.09 10.87 -16.77
N ALA A 137 17.11 10.25 -16.10
CA ALA A 137 16.60 10.77 -14.82
C ALA A 137 17.56 10.44 -13.64
N PRO A 138 17.67 11.29 -12.59
CA PRO A 138 18.39 10.93 -11.39
C PRO A 138 17.78 9.65 -10.78
N ARG A 139 18.62 8.67 -10.42
CA ARG A 139 18.20 7.45 -9.71
C ARG A 139 17.45 7.85 -8.45
N TRP A 140 16.23 7.37 -8.28
CA TRP A 140 15.47 7.58 -7.04
C TRP A 140 16.20 6.89 -5.90
N ASP A 141 16.38 7.61 -4.80
CA ASP A 141 16.68 6.98 -3.51
C ASP A 141 15.47 6.09 -3.14
N PRO A 142 15.67 4.88 -2.58
CA PRO A 142 14.58 4.05 -2.05
C PRO A 142 13.57 4.80 -1.15
N ALA A 143 13.96 5.90 -0.51
CA ALA A 143 13.08 6.78 0.26
C ALA A 143 12.12 7.62 -0.60
N ASP A 144 12.57 8.00 -1.79
CA ASP A 144 11.97 9.06 -2.59
C ASP A 144 10.53 8.71 -2.99
N PRO A 145 10.17 7.47 -3.40
CA PRO A 145 8.79 7.16 -3.77
C PRO A 145 7.83 7.31 -2.58
N TRP A 146 8.24 6.83 -1.42
CA TRP A 146 7.42 6.85 -0.20
C TRP A 146 7.21 8.26 0.35
N ARG A 147 8.18 9.16 0.13
CA ARG A 147 8.07 10.59 0.45
C ARG A 147 7.25 11.34 -0.60
N ALA A 148 7.59 11.17 -1.87
CA ALA A 148 6.93 11.86 -2.98
C ALA A 148 5.43 11.50 -3.09
N LEU A 149 5.08 10.24 -2.82
CA LEU A 149 3.70 9.75 -2.85
C LEU A 149 3.01 9.81 -1.49
N ASN A 150 3.63 10.33 -0.43
CA ASN A 150 3.08 10.28 0.93
C ASN A 150 1.64 10.81 1.01
N ALA A 151 1.36 11.96 0.40
CA ALA A 151 0.00 12.52 0.36
C ALA A 151 -1.00 11.62 -0.38
N VAL A 152 -0.58 11.02 -1.50
CA VAL A 152 -1.38 10.08 -2.30
C VAL A 152 -1.70 8.82 -1.49
N LEU A 153 -0.66 8.19 -0.93
CA LEU A 153 -0.78 6.97 -0.13
C LEU A 153 -1.68 7.15 1.10
N ARG A 154 -1.62 8.33 1.75
CA ARG A 154 -2.51 8.66 2.88
C ARG A 154 -3.97 8.78 2.45
N GLN A 155 -4.27 9.45 1.33
CA GLN A 155 -5.65 9.53 0.83
C GLN A 155 -6.18 8.15 0.45
N ASP A 156 -5.35 7.34 -0.21
CA ASP A 156 -5.76 6.02 -0.67
C ASP A 156 -5.93 5.02 0.50
N LEU A 157 -5.13 5.12 1.55
CA LEU A 157 -5.33 4.36 2.78
C LEU A 157 -6.67 4.70 3.46
N VAL A 158 -7.06 5.98 3.49
CA VAL A 158 -8.38 6.40 4.00
C VAL A 158 -9.48 5.76 3.17
N ARG A 159 -9.36 5.77 1.85
CA ARG A 159 -10.31 5.11 0.94
C ARG A 159 -10.45 3.63 1.24
N HIS A 160 -9.33 2.90 1.28
CA HIS A 160 -9.33 1.46 1.57
C HIS A 160 -10.02 1.19 2.92
N THR A 161 -9.79 2.04 3.92
CA THR A 161 -10.40 1.90 5.24
C THR A 161 -11.93 2.10 5.18
N LEU A 162 -12.41 3.11 4.45
CA LEU A 162 -13.83 3.35 4.24
C LEU A 162 -14.52 2.18 3.51
N PHE A 163 -13.86 1.65 2.48
CA PHE A 163 -14.36 0.52 1.71
C PHE A 163 -14.50 -0.76 2.55
N LEU A 164 -13.50 -1.09 3.38
CA LEU A 164 -13.61 -2.25 4.26
C LEU A 164 -14.74 -2.07 5.29
N LYS A 165 -14.83 -0.89 5.92
CA LYS A 165 -15.85 -0.63 6.94
C LYS A 165 -17.27 -0.72 6.43
N GLN A 166 -17.51 -0.33 5.18
CA GLN A 166 -18.81 -0.50 4.54
C GLN A 166 -19.24 -1.97 4.45
N ARG A 167 -18.29 -2.85 4.12
CA ARG A 167 -18.55 -4.26 3.88
C ARG A 167 -18.57 -5.13 5.14
N GLU A 168 -18.06 -4.62 6.26
CA GLU A 168 -18.20 -5.25 7.59
C GLU A 168 -19.65 -5.24 8.13
N CYS A 169 -20.63 -4.74 7.36
CA CYS A 169 -22.06 -4.69 7.72
C CYS A 169 -22.37 -3.97 9.04
N GLN A 170 -21.47 -3.08 9.50
CA GLN A 170 -21.71 -2.21 10.64
C GLN A 170 -21.42 -0.75 10.29
N PRO A 171 -22.34 0.01 9.69
CA PRO A 171 -22.05 1.41 9.57
C PRO A 171 -23.11 2.28 10.25
N ASP A 172 -22.59 3.14 11.13
CA ASP A 172 -23.13 4.48 11.40
C ASP A 172 -23.11 5.38 10.14
N ILE A 173 -22.72 4.85 8.97
CA ILE A 173 -22.49 5.56 7.69
C ILE A 173 -23.31 4.88 6.59
N SER A 174 -24.16 5.62 5.89
CA SER A 174 -24.99 5.03 4.82
C SER A 174 -24.16 4.57 3.61
N GLN A 175 -24.65 3.60 2.83
CA GLN A 175 -24.01 3.20 1.55
C GLN A 175 -23.82 4.38 0.60
N LYS A 176 -24.80 5.31 0.56
CA LYS A 176 -24.73 6.55 -0.23
C LYS A 176 -23.60 7.46 0.24
N GLU A 177 -23.39 7.55 1.55
CA GLU A 177 -22.31 8.33 2.15
C GLU A 177 -20.94 7.69 1.90
N VAL A 178 -20.80 6.37 2.02
CA VAL A 178 -19.55 5.69 1.64
C VAL A 178 -19.22 5.88 0.17
N GLY A 179 -20.21 5.78 -0.72
CA GLY A 179 -20.01 6.04 -2.16
C GLY A 179 -19.48 7.45 -2.42
N ARG A 180 -20.07 8.46 -1.78
CA ARG A 180 -19.61 9.86 -1.86
C ARG A 180 -18.20 10.05 -1.30
N LEU A 181 -17.90 9.48 -0.13
CA LEU A 181 -16.59 9.58 0.49
C LEU A 181 -15.52 8.84 -0.33
N SER A 182 -15.87 7.72 -0.97
CA SER A 182 -14.98 6.98 -1.86
C SER A 182 -14.65 7.80 -3.10
N ILE A 183 -15.64 8.39 -3.77
CA ILE A 183 -15.43 9.30 -4.91
C ILE A 183 -14.51 10.47 -4.48
N LEU A 184 -14.84 11.13 -3.37
CA LEU A 184 -14.05 12.25 -2.86
C LEU A 184 -12.60 11.85 -2.53
N SER A 185 -12.38 10.63 -2.02
CA SER A 185 -11.04 10.14 -1.74
C SER A 185 -10.22 9.89 -3.01
N PHE A 186 -10.83 9.37 -4.09
CA PHE A 186 -10.17 9.23 -5.38
C PHE A 186 -9.85 10.60 -6.01
N GLU A 187 -10.79 11.54 -5.98
CA GLU A 187 -10.56 12.91 -6.47
C GLU A 187 -9.40 13.58 -5.73
N ARG A 188 -9.34 13.44 -4.41
CA ARG A 188 -8.23 13.96 -3.59
C ARG A 188 -6.91 13.27 -3.92
N ALA A 189 -6.90 11.94 -4.03
CA ALA A 189 -5.69 11.20 -4.39
C ALA A 189 -5.17 11.61 -5.78
N ALA A 190 -6.05 11.85 -6.75
CA ALA A 190 -5.69 12.39 -8.07
C ALA A 190 -5.12 13.81 -7.99
N VAL A 191 -5.68 14.69 -7.14
CA VAL A 191 -5.12 16.04 -6.90
C VAL A 191 -3.73 15.95 -6.29
N GLU A 192 -3.53 15.08 -5.30
CA GLU A 192 -2.21 14.89 -4.68
C GLU A 192 -1.21 14.25 -5.66
N ALA A 193 -1.63 13.31 -6.50
CA ALA A 193 -0.78 12.70 -7.52
C ALA A 193 -0.29 13.75 -8.53
N ARG A 194 -1.16 14.66 -8.97
CA ARG A 194 -0.77 15.77 -9.86
C ARG A 194 0.29 16.69 -9.23
N ARG A 195 0.29 16.83 -7.91
CA ARG A 195 1.24 17.65 -7.14
C ARG A 195 2.51 16.91 -6.74
N ALA A 196 2.48 15.59 -6.73
CA ALA A 196 3.60 14.77 -6.29
C ALA A 196 4.87 15.07 -7.11
N PRO A 197 6.05 15.14 -6.48
CA PRO A 197 7.34 15.37 -7.14
C PRO A 197 7.86 14.08 -7.79
N VAL A 198 7.01 13.39 -8.56
CA VAL A 198 7.32 12.16 -9.31
C VAL A 198 7.44 12.46 -10.82
N PRO A 199 8.06 11.57 -11.63
CA PRO A 199 8.12 11.75 -13.07
C PRO A 199 6.73 11.94 -13.69
N GLN A 200 6.63 12.76 -14.75
CA GLN A 200 5.33 13.10 -15.35
C GLN A 200 4.58 11.86 -15.85
N VAL A 201 5.29 10.88 -16.42
CA VAL A 201 4.65 9.63 -16.89
C VAL A 201 4.02 8.86 -15.73
N ALA A 202 4.74 8.68 -14.61
CA ALA A 202 4.21 8.05 -13.41
C ALA A 202 3.01 8.81 -12.85
N LYS A 203 3.07 10.14 -12.86
CA LYS A 203 1.97 11.02 -12.47
C LYS A 203 0.74 10.82 -13.34
N ASP A 204 0.89 10.80 -14.66
CA ASP A 204 -0.21 10.62 -15.60
C ASP A 204 -0.86 9.25 -15.43
N GLU A 205 -0.07 8.19 -15.24
CA GLU A 205 -0.60 6.85 -14.98
C GLU A 205 -1.36 6.75 -13.65
N ILE A 206 -0.80 7.29 -12.57
CA ILE A 206 -1.44 7.27 -11.24
C ILE A 206 -2.72 8.11 -11.27
N VAL A 207 -2.70 9.28 -11.90
CA VAL A 207 -3.88 10.14 -12.07
C VAL A 207 -4.95 9.44 -12.90
N GLY A 208 -4.57 8.85 -14.04
CA GLY A 208 -5.50 8.11 -14.91
C GLY A 208 -6.17 6.95 -14.17
N ALA A 209 -5.43 6.19 -13.36
CA ALA A 209 -6.00 5.12 -12.54
C ALA A 209 -7.04 5.63 -11.54
N PHE A 210 -6.80 6.80 -10.91
CA PHE A 210 -7.78 7.40 -10.00
C PHE A 210 -9.00 7.98 -10.73
N GLU A 211 -8.81 8.63 -11.88
CA GLU A 211 -9.90 9.18 -12.69
C GLU A 211 -10.82 8.07 -13.20
N GLU A 212 -10.26 6.96 -13.69
CA GLU A 212 -11.02 5.76 -14.08
C GLU A 212 -11.84 5.23 -12.90
N CYS A 213 -11.25 5.19 -11.70
CA CYS A 213 -11.96 4.76 -10.49
C CYS A 213 -13.12 5.71 -10.11
N VAL A 214 -12.98 7.03 -10.32
CA VAL A 214 -14.06 8.00 -10.12
C VAL A 214 -15.20 7.74 -11.09
N GLU A 215 -14.89 7.61 -12.38
CA GLU A 215 -15.90 7.35 -13.43
C GLU A 215 -16.69 6.07 -13.13
N ASN A 216 -15.98 4.98 -12.84
CA ASN A 216 -16.59 3.70 -12.47
C ASN A 216 -17.46 3.82 -11.20
N SER A 217 -16.99 4.56 -10.20
CA SER A 217 -17.74 4.77 -8.95
C SER A 217 -19.02 5.59 -9.14
N ILE A 218 -19.01 6.58 -10.04
CA ILE A 218 -20.19 7.37 -10.38
C ILE A 218 -21.24 6.50 -11.07
N VAL A 219 -20.83 5.70 -12.07
CA VAL A 219 -21.73 4.78 -12.80
C VAL A 219 -22.40 3.79 -11.84
N ILE A 220 -21.63 3.20 -10.94
CA ILE A 220 -22.13 2.26 -9.93
C ILE A 220 -23.13 2.96 -9.00
N THR A 221 -22.80 4.15 -8.50
CA THR A 221 -23.67 4.90 -7.57
C THR A 221 -24.99 5.30 -8.22
N GLN A 222 -24.98 5.65 -9.51
CA GLN A 222 -26.20 5.98 -10.27
C GLN A 222 -27.05 4.74 -10.58
N SER A 223 -26.41 3.59 -10.85
CA SER A 223 -27.09 2.33 -11.19
C SER A 223 -27.87 1.72 -10.01
N PHE A 224 -27.49 2.05 -8.77
CA PHE A 224 -28.19 1.57 -7.57
C PHE A 224 -29.49 2.33 -7.24
N GLY A 225 -29.93 3.28 -8.07
CA GLY A 225 -31.30 3.80 -8.04
C GLY A 225 -31.76 4.28 -6.65
N VAL A 226 -30.88 4.96 -5.89
CA VAL A 226 -31.29 5.60 -4.65
C VAL A 226 -31.81 6.99 -5.01
N PRO A 227 -33.12 7.27 -4.88
CA PRO A 227 -33.63 8.64 -5.02
C PRO A 227 -32.89 9.65 -4.10
#